data_AF-A0A0E3BSF8-F1
#
_entry.id   AF-A0A0E3BSF8-F1
#
_cell.length_a   1.000
_cell.length_b   1.000
_cell.length_c   1.000
_cell.angle_alpha   90.00
_cell.angle_beta   90.00
_cell.angle_gamma   90.00
#
_symmetry.space_group_name_H-M   'P 1'
#
loop_
_entity.id
_entity.type
_entity.pdbx_description
1 polymer ?
#
loop_
_entity_poly.entity_id
_entity_poly.type
_entity_poly.pdbx_seq_one_letter_code
_entity_poly.pdbx_strand_id
1 'polypeptide(L)' 'MSYTVLIYMDDGTSAVLRGVFPSDFAAIDMGMEMFENALSVVPRRESIHDF' A
#
# COMPACT_ATOMS: atom_id res chain seq x y z
N MET A 1 0.96 -12.53 1.72
CA MET A 1 2.25 -11.97 2.19
C MET A 1 1.95 -10.64 2.88
N SER A 2 2.66 -10.28 3.95
CA SER A 2 2.44 -8.99 4.62
C SER A 2 3.02 -7.85 3.80
N TYR A 3 2.28 -6.75 3.70
CA TYR A 3 2.72 -5.53 3.05
C TYR A 3 2.42 -4.32 3.92
N THR A 4 3.31 -3.34 3.84
CA THR A 4 3.02 -1.94 4.13
C THR A 4 2.86 -1.21 2.79
N VAL A 5 1.71 -0.58 2.56
CA VAL A 5 1.40 0.19 1.37
C VAL A 5 1.40 1.67 1.74
N LEU A 6 2.23 2.46 1.06
CA LEU A 6 2.30 3.91 1.21
C LEU A 6 1.48 4.58 0.13
N ILE A 7 0.58 5.48 0.51
CA ILE A 7 -0.34 6.18 -0.40
C ILE A 7 -0.10 7.68 -0.26
N TYR A 8 0.12 8.37 -1.38
CA TYR A 8 0.30 9.81 -1.45
C TYR A 8 -0.87 10.43 -2.20
N MET A 9 -1.51 11.42 -1.59
CA MET A 9 -2.71 12.10 -2.13
C MET A 9 -2.34 13.42 -2.80
N ASP A 10 -3.25 13.93 -3.63
CA ASP A 10 -3.08 15.17 -4.39
C ASP A 10 -3.06 16.45 -3.53
N ASP A 11 -3.71 16.41 -2.38
CA ASP A 11 -3.70 17.47 -1.36
C ASP A 11 -2.40 17.52 -0.54
N GLY A 12 -1.43 16.66 -0.86
CA GLY A 12 -0.13 16.57 -0.19
C GLY A 12 -0.15 15.74 1.10
N THR A 13 -1.28 15.17 1.48
CA THR A 13 -1.37 14.25 2.62
C THR A 13 -0.95 12.82 2.23
N SER A 14 -0.72 11.97 3.24
CA SER A 14 -0.33 10.58 3.01
C SER A 14 -1.03 9.62 3.97
N ALA A 15 -1.22 8.39 3.52
CA ALA A 15 -1.82 7.30 4.29
C ALA A 15 -0.93 6.05 4.25
N VAL A 16 -1.07 5.22 5.27
CA VAL A 16 -0.37 3.94 5.39
C VAL A 16 -1.41 2.84 5.60
N LEU A 17 -1.42 1.87 4.68
CA LEU A 17 -2.25 0.67 4.78
C LEU A 17 -1.34 -0.53 5.07
N ARG A 18 -1.64 -1.28 6.12
CA ARG A 18 -0.96 -2.54 6.44
C ARG A 18 -1.92 -3.70 6.26
N GLY A 19 -1.49 -4.74 5.55
CA GLY A 19 -2.37 -5.86 5.26
C GLY A 19 -1.65 -7.04 4.63
N VAL A 20 -2.37 -8.15 4.53
CA VAL A 20 -1.90 -9.35 3.84
C VAL A 20 -2.49 -9.35 2.43
N PHE A 21 -1.62 -9.26 1.43
CA PHE A 21 -2.02 -9.27 0.01
C PHE A 21 -1.41 -10.46 -0.72
N PRO A 22 -2.07 -10.96 -1.78
CA PRO A 22 -1.56 -12.07 -2.58
C PRO A 22 -0.43 -11.65 -3.52
N SER A 23 -0.30 -10.37 -3.87
CA SER A 23 0.73 -9.83 -4.77
C SER A 23 0.93 -8.33 -4.55
N ASP A 24 1.99 -7.76 -5.13
CA ASP A 24 2.21 -6.30 -5.16
C ASP A 24 1.06 -5.58 -5.86
N PHE A 25 0.57 -6.12 -6.98
CA PHE A 25 -0.55 -5.55 -7.73
C PHE A 25 -1.83 -5.48 -6.90
N ALA A 26 -2.18 -6.55 -6.18
CA ALA A 26 -3.36 -6.54 -5.31
C ALA A 26 -3.26 -5.52 -4.17
N ALA A 27 -2.04 -5.26 -3.67
CA ALA A 27 -1.80 -4.23 -2.66
C ALA A 27 -1.92 -2.81 -3.25
N ILE A 28 -1.50 -2.61 -4.50
CA ILE A 28 -1.66 -1.36 -5.23
C ILE A 28 -3.13 -1.10 -5.54
N ASP A 29 -3.83 -2.07 -6.11
CA ASP A 29 -5.24 -1.94 -6.49
C ASP A 29 -6.09 -1.56 -5.26
N MET A 30 -5.88 -2.23 -4.12
CA MET A 30 -6.54 -1.86 -2.87
C MET A 30 -6.22 -0.42 -2.43
N GLY A 31 -4.95 0.01 -2.53
CA GLY A 31 -4.55 1.36 -2.17
C GLY A 31 -5.19 2.44 -3.06
N MET A 32 -5.38 2.15 -4.35
CA MET A 32 -6.07 3.04 -5.29
C MET A 32 -7.59 3.03 -5.07
N GLU A 33 -8.20 1.86 -4.81
CA GLU A 33 -9.64 1.73 -4.58
C GLU A 33 -10.10 2.40 -3.28
N MET A 34 -9.30 2.31 -2.20
CA MET A 34 -9.66 2.92 -0.92
C MET A 34 -9.51 4.45 -0.91
N PHE A 35 -8.72 5.01 -1.83
CA PHE A 35 -8.37 6.42 -1.85
C PHE A 35 -8.49 6.99 -3.26
N GLU A 36 -9.68 7.49 -3.62
CA GLU A 36 -10.01 7.99 -4.97
C GLU A 36 -9.04 9.09 -5.48
N ASN A 37 -8.43 9.86 -4.57
CA ASN A 37 -7.48 10.93 -4.89
C ASN A 37 -6.00 10.52 -4.74
N ALA A 38 -5.69 9.22 -4.72
CA ALA A 38 -4.32 8.73 -4.65
C ALA A 38 -3.56 9.07 -5.94
N LEU A 39 -2.47 9.83 -5.82
CA LEU A 39 -1.54 10.09 -6.92
C LEU A 39 -0.51 8.98 -7.08
N SER A 40 -0.12 8.34 -5.98
CA SER A 40 0.90 7.30 -5.99
C SER A 40 0.65 6.30 -4.87
N VAL A 41 0.77 5.02 -5.22
CA VAL A 41 0.66 3.90 -4.30
C VAL A 41 1.91 3.03 -4.43
N VAL A 42 2.64 2.87 -3.34
CA VAL A 42 3.91 2.14 -3.31
C VAL A 42 3.79 0.96 -2.35
N PRO A 43 3.68 -0.28 -2.85
CA PRO A 43 3.67 -1.46 -2.01
C PRO A 43 5.08 -1.76 -1.52
N ARG A 44 5.21 -2.11 -0.24
CA ARG A 44 6.44 -2.66 0.33
C ARG A 44 6.12 -4.01 0.94
N ARG A 45 6.64 -5.05 0.30
CA ARG A 45 6.57 -6.41 0.84
C ARG A 45 7.39 -6.47 2.12
N GLU A 46 6.75 -6.89 3.19
CA GLU A 46 7.44 -7.17 4.45
C GLU A 46 8.00 -8.58 4.33
N SER A 47 9.32 -8.67 4.36
CA SER A 47 9.98 -9.96 4.53
C SER A 47 9.76 -10.38 5.98
N ILE A 48 9.16 -11.55 6.17
CA ILE A 48 9.16 -12.22 7.47
C ILE A 48 10.59 -12.73 7.68
N HIS A 49 11.51 -11.84 8.04
CA HIS A 49 12.75 -12.22 8.70
C HIS A 49 12.53 -11.92 10.19
N ASP A 50 11.79 -12.80 10.84
CA ASP A 50 11.84 -12.96 12.29
C ASP A 50 12.78 -14.13 12.57
N PHE A 51 14.01 -13.78 12.98
CA PHE A 51 15.03 -14.53 13.73
C PHE A 51 15.28 -16.02 13.43
#